data_AF-A0A925B216-F1
#
_entry.id   AF-A0A925B216-F1
#
_cell.length_a   1.000
_cell.length_b   1.000
_cell.length_c   1.000
_cell.angle_alpha   90.00
_cell.angle_beta   90.00
_cell.angle_gamma   90.00
#
_symmetry.space_group_name_H-M   'P 1'
#
loop_
_entity.id
_entity.type
_entity.pdbx_description
1 polymer ?
#
loop_
_entity_poly.entity_id
_entity_poly.type
_entity_poly.pdbx_seq_one_letter_code
_entity_poly.pdbx_strand_id
1 'polypeptide(L)'
;MNRILEQIKPETITLIETQAAQSGLSIDEYLRRLLPISEQNSALKPDSKNDEFEADIKSFSEETENPPEHNGTYSREEIYAEDSIEKREARRQKSIAWIKSHVEEYGGKYVALDGDNLIAVGDRHGDALKAAIEAGYKKAFVGFIHPPNYVGYMGGWN
;
A
#
# COMPACT_ATOMS: atom_id res chain seq x y z
N MET A 1 -3.18 22.74 9.49
CA MET A 1 -1.71 22.79 9.42
C MET A 1 -1.27 21.85 8.32
N ASN A 2 -0.64 22.38 7.27
CA ASN A 2 -0.29 21.64 6.05
C ASN A 2 0.87 20.66 6.31
N ARG A 3 0.56 19.37 6.46
CA ARG A 3 1.54 18.27 6.67
C ARG A 3 2.62 18.17 5.58
N ILE A 4 2.39 18.79 4.42
CA ILE A 4 3.31 18.80 3.28
C ILE A 4 4.57 19.64 3.58
N LEU A 5 4.46 20.67 4.43
CA LEU A 5 5.58 21.56 4.74
C LEU A 5 6.60 20.94 5.70
N GLU A 6 6.26 19.87 6.42
CA GLU A 6 7.17 19.20 7.37
C GLU A 6 8.24 18.33 6.67
N GLN A 7 8.03 17.98 5.40
CA GLN A 7 8.94 17.13 4.61
C GLN A 7 9.89 17.93 3.70
N ILE A 8 9.73 19.26 3.66
CA ILE A 8 10.47 20.15 2.78
C ILE A 8 11.58 20.83 3.59
N LYS A 9 12.77 20.97 3.01
CA LYS A 9 13.88 21.67 3.66
C LYS A 9 13.48 23.11 4.01
N PRO A 10 13.85 23.65 5.19
CA PRO A 10 13.43 24.97 5.63
C PRO A 10 13.85 26.09 4.65
N GLU A 11 15.00 25.95 4.01
CA GLU A 11 15.48 26.87 2.96
C GLU A 11 14.50 26.96 1.77
N THR A 12 13.90 25.84 1.40
CA THR A 12 12.95 25.77 0.29
C THR A 12 11.61 26.40 0.67
N ILE A 13 11.18 26.28 1.93
CA ILE A 13 9.96 26.93 2.43
C ILE A 13 10.09 28.45 2.33
N THR A 14 11.21 29.01 2.79
CA THR A 14 11.46 30.46 2.72
C THR A 14 11.49 30.99 1.29
N LEU A 15 12.01 30.19 0.35
CA LEU A 15 12.05 30.54 -1.06
C LEU A 15 10.64 30.56 -1.68
N ILE A 16 9.82 29.55 -1.37
CA ILE A 16 8.42 29.46 -1.80
C ILE A 16 7.59 30.62 -1.24
N GLU A 17 7.75 30.94 0.05
CA GLU A 17 7.05 32.07 0.69
C GLU A 17 7.41 33.40 0.03
N THR A 18 8.70 33.61 -0.26
CA THR A 18 9.18 34.83 -0.93
C THR A 18 8.60 34.95 -2.34
N GLN A 19 8.58 33.87 -3.11
CA GLN A 19 8.04 33.85 -4.47
C GLN A 19 6.51 33.99 -4.51
N ALA A 20 5.80 33.37 -3.57
CA ALA A 20 4.36 33.53 -3.42
C ALA A 20 4.00 34.99 -3.09
N ALA A 21 4.73 35.62 -2.16
CA ALA A 21 4.56 37.03 -1.81
C ALA A 21 4.84 37.98 -2.99
N GLN A 22 5.90 37.72 -3.77
CA GLN A 22 6.19 38.48 -5.00
C GLN A 22 5.11 38.34 -6.06
N SER A 23 4.43 37.20 -6.10
CA SER A 23 3.34 36.93 -7.04
C SER A 23 1.98 37.44 -6.53
N GLY A 24 1.91 37.93 -5.29
CA GLY A 24 0.66 38.35 -4.65
C GLY A 24 -0.33 37.20 -4.40
N LEU A 25 0.15 35.96 -4.39
CA LEU A 25 -0.66 34.76 -4.22
C LEU A 25 -0.48 34.19 -2.82
N SER A 26 -1.49 33.47 -2.35
CA SER A 26 -1.31 32.59 -1.18
C SER A 26 -0.34 31.45 -1.51
N ILE A 27 0.36 30.91 -0.50
CA ILE A 27 1.32 29.81 -0.69
C ILE A 27 0.67 28.63 -1.42
N ASP A 28 -0.55 28.24 -1.00
CA ASP A 28 -1.28 27.13 -1.61
C ASP A 28 -1.65 27.41 -3.08
N GLU A 29 -2.00 28.65 -3.41
CA GLU A 29 -2.36 29.05 -4.78
C GLU A 29 -1.13 29.15 -5.69
N TYR A 30 0.00 29.61 -5.14
CA TYR A 30 1.29 29.59 -5.82
C TYR A 30 1.71 28.15 -6.14
N LEU A 31 1.64 27.24 -5.17
CA LEU A 31 1.96 25.81 -5.36
C LEU A 31 1.04 25.15 -6.39
N ARG A 32 -0.27 25.45 -6.37
CA ARG A 32 -1.21 24.96 -7.38
C ARG A 32 -0.83 25.37 -8.81
N ARG A 33 -0.31 26.58 -8.97
CA ARG A 33 0.07 27.13 -10.28
C ARG A 33 1.38 26.55 -10.82
N LEU A 34 2.25 26.04 -9.95
CA LEU A 34 3.47 25.33 -10.35
C LEU A 34 3.17 23.92 -10.88
N LEU A 35 2.03 23.33 -10.52
CA LEU A 35 1.62 22.01 -11.02
C LEU A 35 1.06 22.12 -12.45
N PRO A 36 1.38 21.16 -13.34
CA PRO A 36 0.76 21.05 -14.66
C PRO A 36 -0.77 21.01 -14.56
N ILE A 37 -1.48 21.59 -15.54
CA ILE A 37 -2.95 21.65 -15.57
C ILE A 37 -3.59 20.25 -15.44
N SER A 38 -2.92 19.21 -15.94
CA SER A 38 -3.33 17.80 -15.78
C SER A 38 -3.31 17.28 -14.34
N GLU A 39 -2.51 17.89 -13.45
CA GLU A 39 -2.36 17.51 -12.05
C GLU A 39 -3.13 18.41 -11.08
N GLN A 40 -3.56 19.60 -11.53
CA GLN A 40 -4.32 20.55 -10.71
C GLN A 40 -5.69 20.01 -10.26
N ASN A 41 -6.29 19.08 -11.02
CA ASN A 41 -7.56 18.42 -10.66
C ASN A 41 -7.39 17.19 -9.75
N SER A 42 -6.16 16.68 -9.61
CA SER A 42 -5.87 15.43 -8.89
C SER A 42 -5.27 15.67 -7.51
N ALA A 43 -4.65 16.83 -7.28
CA ALA A 43 -3.74 16.98 -6.14
C ALA A 43 -4.42 17.10 -4.75
N LEU A 44 -5.69 17.52 -4.64
CA LEU A 44 -6.27 17.84 -3.33
C LEU A 44 -7.81 17.68 -3.27
N LYS A 45 -8.39 16.60 -3.80
CA LYS A 45 -9.75 16.25 -3.37
C LYS A 45 -9.65 15.47 -2.05
N PRO A 46 -10.26 15.93 -0.94
CA PRO A 46 -10.46 15.07 0.23
C PRO A 46 -11.24 13.82 -0.21
N ASP A 47 -11.05 12.70 0.48
CA ASP A 47 -11.54 11.32 0.22
C ASP A 47 -13.07 11.16 0.02
N SER A 48 -13.68 11.96 -0.86
CA SER A 48 -15.09 11.90 -1.25
C SER A 48 -15.39 10.68 -2.12
N LYS A 49 -14.37 9.93 -2.55
CA LYS A 49 -14.51 8.76 -3.42
C LYS A 49 -14.72 7.45 -2.66
N ASN A 50 -14.35 7.39 -1.37
CA ASN A 50 -14.65 6.23 -0.53
C ASN A 50 -16.15 6.12 -0.24
N ASP A 51 -16.81 7.26 -0.03
CA ASP A 51 -18.26 7.30 0.24
C ASP A 51 -19.09 6.84 -0.98
N GLU A 52 -18.63 7.15 -2.20
CA GLU A 52 -19.26 6.70 -3.47
C GLU A 52 -19.13 5.17 -3.63
N PHE A 53 -17.94 4.63 -3.38
CA PHE A 53 -17.68 3.19 -3.45
C PHE A 53 -18.47 2.40 -2.38
N GLU A 54 -18.54 2.90 -1.14
CA GLU A 54 -19.32 2.25 -0.08
C GLU A 54 -20.82 2.26 -0.37
N ALA A 55 -21.35 3.33 -0.96
CA ALA A 55 -22.73 3.41 -1.40
C ALA A 55 -23.05 2.40 -2.51
N ASP A 56 -22.16 2.26 -3.50
CA ASP A 56 -22.32 1.32 -4.60
C ASP A 56 -22.28 -0.14 -4.11
N ILE A 57 -21.34 -0.50 -3.22
CA ILE A 57 -21.27 -1.84 -2.63
C ILE A 57 -22.52 -2.16 -1.81
N LYS A 58 -23.03 -1.18 -1.06
CA LYS A 58 -24.26 -1.35 -0.29
C LYS A 58 -25.46 -1.59 -1.21
N SER A 59 -25.58 -0.83 -2.29
CA SER A 59 -26.65 -0.99 -3.29
C SER A 59 -26.61 -2.36 -3.98
N PHE A 60 -25.41 -2.92 -4.21
CA PHE A 60 -25.24 -4.27 -4.76
C PHE A 60 -25.61 -5.39 -3.79
N SER A 61 -25.49 -5.15 -2.48
CA SER A 61 -25.86 -6.13 -1.44
C SER A 61 -27.35 -6.16 -1.15
N GLU A 62 -28.07 -5.09 -1.49
CA GLU A 62 -29.52 -5.04 -1.45
C GLU A 62 -30.04 -5.65 -2.76
N GLU A 63 -30.71 -6.81 -2.67
CA GLU A 63 -31.18 -7.60 -3.82
C GLU A 63 -32.29 -6.87 -4.59
N THR A 64 -31.90 -5.87 -5.39
CA THR A 64 -32.81 -5.11 -6.25
C THR A 64 -32.89 -5.79 -7.62
N GLU A 65 -34.11 -6.04 -8.12
CA GLU A 65 -34.37 -6.62 -9.47
C GLU A 65 -33.74 -5.84 -10.64
N ASN A 66 -33.24 -4.63 -10.39
CA ASN A 66 -32.55 -3.80 -11.37
C ASN A 66 -31.35 -3.11 -10.70
N PRO A 67 -30.10 -3.57 -10.91
CA PRO A 67 -28.94 -2.89 -10.38
C PRO A 67 -28.85 -1.47 -10.97
N PRO A 68 -28.43 -0.45 -10.19
CA PRO A 68 -28.24 0.89 -10.70
C PRO A 68 -27.21 0.89 -11.84
N GLU A 69 -27.42 1.73 -12.85
CA GLU A 69 -26.41 1.96 -13.88
C GLU A 69 -25.14 2.51 -13.22
N HIS A 70 -24.08 1.71 -13.26
CA HIS A 70 -22.81 2.09 -12.68
C HIS A 70 -22.19 3.22 -13.51
N ASN A 71 -22.28 4.44 -12.97
CA ASN A 71 -21.66 5.66 -13.49
C ASN A 71 -20.42 6.06 -12.66
N GLY A 72 -19.87 5.11 -11.90
CA GLY A 72 -18.79 5.35 -10.96
C GLY A 72 -17.59 5.98 -11.64
N THR A 73 -17.00 6.96 -10.95
CA THR A 73 -15.82 7.68 -11.46
C THR A 73 -14.50 6.97 -11.15
N TYR A 74 -14.55 5.87 -10.41
CA TYR A 74 -13.39 5.08 -10.03
C TYR A 74 -13.05 4.05 -11.11
N SER A 75 -11.82 4.16 -11.65
CA SER A 75 -11.37 3.25 -12.71
C SER A 75 -10.89 1.93 -12.10
N ARG A 76 -11.01 0.83 -12.86
CA ARG A 76 -10.50 -0.49 -12.45
C ARG A 76 -9.03 -0.40 -12.05
N GLU A 77 -8.26 0.42 -12.75
CA GLU A 77 -6.85 0.70 -12.50
C GLU A 77 -6.61 1.38 -11.14
N GLU A 78 -7.54 2.22 -10.66
CA GLU A 78 -7.46 2.88 -9.35
C GLU A 78 -7.75 1.92 -8.20
N ILE A 79 -8.67 0.96 -8.37
CA ILE A 79 -8.92 -0.13 -7.40
C ILE A 79 -7.66 -0.98 -7.16
N TYR A 80 -6.78 -1.08 -8.16
CA TYR A 80 -5.48 -1.76 -8.05
C TYR A 80 -4.31 -0.82 -7.75
N ALA A 81 -4.49 0.50 -7.81
CA ALA A 81 -3.39 1.48 -7.72
C ALA A 81 -2.78 1.57 -6.32
N GLU A 82 -3.57 1.35 -5.27
CA GLU A 82 -3.09 1.43 -3.88
C GLU A 82 -2.15 0.26 -3.52
N ASP A 83 -2.23 -0.84 -4.27
CA ASP A 83 -1.43 -2.04 -4.13
C ASP A 83 -0.70 -2.38 -5.44
N SER A 84 -0.09 -1.35 -6.07
CA SER A 84 0.68 -1.50 -7.31
C SER A 84 1.57 -2.75 -7.24
N ILE A 85 1.52 -3.60 -8.27
CA ILE A 85 2.25 -4.88 -8.34
C ILE A 85 3.71 -4.71 -7.91
N GLU A 86 4.34 -3.62 -8.33
CA GLU A 86 5.73 -3.25 -7.99
C GLU A 86 5.97 -3.13 -6.47
N LYS A 87 5.08 -2.45 -5.72
CA LYS A 87 5.18 -2.34 -4.25
C LYS A 87 5.02 -3.71 -3.58
N ARG A 88 4.11 -4.54 -4.08
CA ARG A 88 3.89 -5.89 -3.56
C ARG A 88 5.10 -6.79 -3.80
N GLU A 89 5.68 -6.72 -4.99
CA GLU A 89 6.91 -7.43 -5.33
C GLU A 89 8.10 -6.96 -4.50
N ALA A 90 8.26 -5.65 -4.30
CA ALA A 90 9.31 -5.09 -3.45
C ALA A 90 9.19 -5.58 -1.99
N ARG A 91 7.98 -5.62 -1.42
CA ARG A 91 7.74 -6.19 -0.09
C ARG A 91 8.08 -7.68 -0.06
N ARG A 92 7.65 -8.43 -1.08
CA ARG A 92 7.95 -9.86 -1.20
C ARG A 92 9.46 -10.13 -1.29
N GLN A 93 10.20 -9.32 -2.04
CA GLN A 93 11.66 -9.44 -2.14
C GLN A 93 12.34 -9.23 -0.79
N LYS A 94 11.88 -8.24 -0.01
CA LYS A 94 12.35 -8.04 1.37
C LYS A 94 12.04 -9.23 2.27
N SER A 95 10.84 -9.80 2.16
CA SER A 95 10.46 -11.00 2.92
C SER A 95 11.34 -12.21 2.57
N ILE A 96 11.65 -12.40 1.29
CA ILE A 96 12.55 -13.47 0.85
C ILE A 96 13.98 -13.23 1.37
N ALA A 97 14.47 -12.00 1.33
CA ALA A 97 15.79 -11.65 1.88
C ALA A 97 15.85 -11.94 3.39
N TRP A 98 14.80 -11.57 4.12
CA TRP A 98 14.67 -11.86 5.55
C TRP A 98 14.68 -13.36 5.83
N ILE A 99 13.92 -14.15 5.07
CA ILE A 99 13.89 -15.61 5.21
C ILE A 99 15.29 -16.19 5.02
N LYS A 100 16.01 -15.75 3.98
CA LYS A 100 17.37 -16.23 3.69
C LYS A 100 18.36 -15.94 4.82
N SER A 101 18.24 -14.80 5.50
CA SER A 101 19.15 -14.46 6.61
C SER A 101 18.78 -15.12 7.94
N HIS A 102 17.57 -15.66 8.09
CA HIS A 102 17.09 -16.27 9.34
C HIS A 102 16.73 -17.76 9.20
N VAL A 103 17.28 -18.44 8.18
CA VAL A 103 17.04 -19.88 7.93
C VAL A 103 17.46 -20.74 9.12
N GLU A 104 18.58 -20.41 9.77
CA GLU A 104 19.11 -21.20 10.88
C GLU A 104 18.20 -21.15 12.11
N GLU A 105 17.55 -20.01 12.36
CA GLU A 105 16.73 -19.78 13.55
C GLU A 105 15.30 -20.32 13.38
N TYR A 106 14.71 -20.15 12.19
CA TYR A 106 13.31 -20.49 11.93
C TYR A 106 13.13 -21.70 11.00
N GLY A 107 14.19 -22.47 10.77
CA GLY A 107 14.15 -23.67 9.94
C GLY A 107 13.05 -24.65 10.39
N GLY A 108 12.20 -25.05 9.43
CA GLY A 108 11.06 -25.95 9.66
C GLY A 108 9.77 -25.27 10.14
N LYS A 109 9.71 -23.94 10.17
CA LYS A 109 8.53 -23.18 10.62
C LYS A 109 7.91 -22.36 9.49
N TYR A 110 6.65 -22.02 9.66
CA TYR A 110 5.97 -21.00 8.86
C TYR A 110 6.13 -19.64 9.53
N VAL A 111 6.53 -18.64 8.76
CA VAL A 111 6.65 -17.25 9.22
C VAL A 111 5.69 -16.36 8.44
N ALA A 112 5.06 -15.42 9.12
CA ALA A 112 4.26 -14.37 8.52
C ALA A 112 5.03 -13.04 8.60
N LEU A 113 5.25 -12.41 7.45
CA LEU A 113 6.09 -11.23 7.27
C LEU A 113 5.31 -10.08 6.63
N ASP A 114 5.61 -8.85 7.03
CA ASP A 114 5.26 -7.64 6.26
C ASP A 114 6.55 -6.94 5.83
N GLY A 115 6.99 -7.24 4.61
CA GLY A 115 8.31 -6.86 4.13
C GLY A 115 9.40 -7.59 4.92
N ASP A 116 10.20 -6.85 5.67
CA ASP A 116 11.31 -7.31 6.52
C ASP A 116 10.92 -7.49 7.99
N ASN A 117 9.65 -7.27 8.35
CA ASN A 117 9.18 -7.39 9.72
C ASN A 117 8.52 -8.74 9.97
N LEU A 118 8.99 -9.45 11.00
CA LEU A 118 8.35 -10.67 11.48
C LEU A 118 7.12 -10.34 12.30
N ILE A 119 5.96 -10.81 11.85
CA ILE A 119 4.67 -10.61 12.51
C ILE A 119 4.33 -11.80 13.39
N ALA A 120 4.46 -13.01 12.84
CA ALA A 120 4.11 -14.24 13.55
C ALA A 120 4.91 -15.45 13.05
N VAL A 121 4.98 -16.48 13.89
CA VAL A 121 5.58 -17.77 13.58
C VAL A 121 4.60 -18.87 13.98
N GLY A 122 4.52 -19.92 13.19
CA GLY A 122 3.69 -21.09 13.47
C GLY A 122 4.32 -22.37 12.93
N ASP A 123 3.93 -23.51 13.51
CA ASP A 123 4.35 -24.82 13.00
C ASP A 123 3.56 -25.23 11.76
N ARG A 124 2.40 -24.58 11.51
CA ARG A 124 1.58 -24.74 10.31
C ARG A 124 1.29 -23.40 9.66
N HIS A 125 1.04 -23.42 8.36
CA HIS A 125 0.65 -22.24 7.59
C HIS A 125 -0.55 -21.51 8.20
N GLY A 126 -1.59 -22.25 8.60
CA GLY A 126 -2.80 -21.68 9.17
C GLY A 126 -2.56 -20.95 10.50
N ASP A 127 -1.62 -21.43 11.32
CA ASP A 127 -1.32 -20.85 12.63
C ASP A 127 -0.62 -19.50 12.47
N ALA A 128 0.38 -19.44 11.58
CA ALA A 128 1.09 -18.20 11.24
C ALA A 128 0.15 -17.17 10.59
N LEU A 129 -0.73 -17.60 9.68
CA LEU A 129 -1.70 -16.74 9.02
C LEU A 129 -2.73 -16.19 10.01
N LYS A 130 -3.29 -17.05 10.86
CA LYS A 130 -4.27 -16.65 11.88
C LYS A 130 -3.68 -15.61 12.83
N ALA A 131 -2.47 -15.86 13.33
CA ALA A 131 -1.77 -14.93 14.20
C ALA A 131 -1.50 -13.58 13.52
N ALA A 132 -1.14 -13.57 12.23
CA ALA A 132 -0.96 -12.33 11.48
C ALA A 132 -2.27 -11.55 11.30
N ILE A 133 -3.40 -12.24 11.07
CA ILE A 133 -4.72 -11.62 10.95
C ILE A 133 -5.16 -11.02 12.31
N GLU A 134 -4.97 -11.75 13.40
CA GLU A 134 -5.25 -11.27 14.76
C GLU A 134 -4.39 -10.04 15.12
N ALA A 135 -3.17 -9.96 14.60
CA ALA A 135 -2.29 -8.79 14.71
C ALA A 135 -2.65 -7.64 13.77
N GLY A 136 -3.68 -7.77 12.92
CA GLY A 136 -4.14 -6.74 11.98
C GLY A 136 -3.48 -6.78 10.60
N TYR A 137 -2.57 -7.72 10.34
CA TYR A 137 -1.83 -7.85 9.08
C TYR A 137 -2.52 -8.82 8.12
N LYS A 138 -3.67 -8.41 7.56
CA LYS A 138 -4.47 -9.24 6.63
C LYS A 138 -3.75 -9.59 5.32
N LYS A 139 -2.71 -8.84 4.95
CA LYS A 139 -1.92 -9.02 3.71
C LYS A 139 -0.50 -9.54 3.97
N ALA A 140 -0.23 -10.13 5.13
CA ALA A 140 1.09 -10.66 5.46
C ALA A 140 1.53 -11.76 4.48
N PHE A 141 2.80 -11.74 4.11
CA PHE A 141 3.44 -12.80 3.34
C PHE A 141 3.75 -13.99 4.25
N VAL A 142 3.09 -15.13 4.03
CA VAL A 142 3.37 -16.36 4.77
C VAL A 142 4.29 -17.26 3.95
N GLY A 143 5.45 -17.59 4.52
CA GLY A 143 6.45 -18.44 3.89
C GLY A 143 6.89 -19.58 4.80
N PHE A 144 7.14 -20.75 4.23
CA PHE A 144 7.80 -21.84 4.94
C PHE A 144 9.32 -21.70 4.82
N ILE A 145 10.02 -21.80 5.95
CA ILE A 145 11.47 -21.76 5.98
C ILE A 145 11.98 -23.19 5.99
N HIS A 146 12.63 -23.58 4.89
CA HIS A 146 13.25 -24.90 4.82
C HIS A 146 14.42 -24.98 5.79
N PRO A 147 14.54 -26.05 6.60
CA PRO A 147 15.69 -26.22 7.48
C PRO A 147 16.99 -26.29 6.66
N PRO A 148 18.15 -25.90 7.22
CA PRO A 148 19.40 -25.77 6.48
C PRO A 148 19.88 -27.08 5.83
N ASN A 149 19.47 -28.23 6.37
CA ASN A 149 19.77 -29.56 5.82
C ASN A 149 18.71 -30.08 4.83
N TYR A 150 17.77 -29.23 4.41
CA TYR A 150 16.71 -29.62 3.49
C TYR A 150 17.26 -29.76 2.07
N VAL A 151 17.42 -31.00 1.62
CA VAL A 151 17.73 -31.32 0.23
C VAL A 151 16.43 -31.35 -0.57
N GLY A 152 15.91 -30.18 -0.90
CA GLY A 152 14.73 -30.05 -1.75
C GLY A 152 15.07 -30.29 -3.21
N TYR A 153 14.37 -31.23 -3.87
CA TYR A 153 14.27 -31.23 -5.33
C TYR A 153 13.56 -29.94 -5.74
N MET A 154 14.32 -28.92 -6.17
CA MET A 154 13.73 -27.78 -6.87
C MET A 154 13.26 -28.30 -8.23
N GLY A 155 11.99 -28.71 -8.29
CA GLY A 155 11.29 -28.97 -9.55
C GLY A 155 11.27 -27.68 -10.35
N GLY A 156 12.27 -27.50 -11.21
CA GLY A 156 12.28 -26.45 -12.22
C GLY A 156 11.09 -26.64 -13.13
N TRP A 157 10.19 -25.66 -13.14
CA TRP A 157 9.21 -25.53 -14.20
C TRP A 157 10.00 -25.11 -15.45
N ASN A 158 10.20 -26.05 -16.38
CA ASN A 158 10.64 -25.77 -17.74
C ASN A 158 9.50 -25.16 -18.55
#